data_AF-C1K3S2-F1
#
_entry.id   AF-C1K3S2-F1
#
_cell.length_a   1.000
_cell.length_b   1.000
_cell.length_c   1.000
_cell.angle_alpha   90.00
_cell.angle_beta   90.00
_cell.angle_gamma   90.00
#
_symmetry.space_group_name_H-M   'P 1'
#
loop_
_entity.id
_entity.type
_entity.pdbx_description
1 polymer ?
#
loop_
_entity_poly.entity_id
_entity_poly.type
_entity_poly.pdbx_seq_one_letter_code
_entity_poly.pdbx_strand_id
1 'polypeptide(L)'
;IKPNAIAISLIKGFDKAEGGGIDLISHIITRHLKIPCAVLMGANLANEVAEGNFCETTIGCTDKKYGKVLRDLFQANHFRVVVVDDADAVEVCGALKNIVACGAGFVDGLKLGDNTKAAVIRLGLMEMIRFVDVFYPGSKLSTFFESCGVADLITTCY
;
A
#
# COMPACT_ATOMS: atom_id res chain seq x y z
N ILE A 1 7.71 -25.38 -3.25
CA ILE A 1 7.26 -24.35 -4.21
C ILE A 1 7.98 -24.58 -5.53
N LYS A 2 7.36 -24.32 -6.70
CA LYS A 2 8.03 -24.49 -8.01
C LYS A 2 9.22 -23.52 -8.14
N PRO A 3 10.32 -23.88 -8.82
CA PRO A 3 11.53 -23.03 -8.89
C PRO A 3 11.32 -21.62 -9.45
N ASN A 4 10.33 -21.44 -10.33
CA ASN A 4 10.03 -20.16 -10.98
C ASN A 4 8.77 -19.49 -10.41
N ALA A 5 8.33 -19.91 -9.22
CA ALA A 5 7.18 -19.28 -8.59
C ALA A 5 7.53 -17.86 -8.12
N ILE A 6 6.57 -16.96 -8.25
CA ILE A 6 6.61 -15.61 -7.71
C ILE A 6 5.40 -15.42 -6.79
N ALA A 7 5.57 -14.64 -5.73
CA ALA A 7 4.50 -14.25 -4.83
C ALA A 7 4.05 -12.81 -5.09
N ILE A 8 2.82 -12.51 -4.70
CA ILE A 8 2.31 -11.15 -4.57
C ILE A 8 1.51 -11.05 -3.27
N SER A 9 1.83 -10.07 -2.43
CA SER A 9 1.13 -9.82 -1.17
C SER A 9 0.10 -8.71 -1.35
N LEU A 10 -1.13 -8.96 -0.88
CA LEU A 10 -2.20 -7.95 -0.75
C LEU A 10 -2.45 -7.61 0.74
N ILE A 11 -1.59 -8.10 1.64
CA ILE A 11 -1.75 -7.93 3.09
C ILE A 11 -1.32 -6.52 3.48
N LYS A 12 -2.25 -5.72 4.00
CA LYS A 12 -1.98 -4.37 4.53
C LYS A 12 -1.63 -4.45 6.01
N GLY A 13 -0.36 -4.28 6.35
CA GLY A 13 0.11 -4.29 7.74
C GLY A 13 1.60 -4.57 7.87
N PHE A 14 2.05 -4.67 9.11
CA PHE A 14 3.41 -5.07 9.46
C PHE A 14 3.37 -6.32 10.32
N ASP A 15 4.47 -7.07 10.33
CA ASP A 15 4.72 -8.07 11.36
C ASP A 15 5.90 -7.63 12.24
N LYS A 16 6.17 -8.41 13.28
CA LYS A 16 7.28 -8.19 14.19
C LYS A 16 8.57 -8.79 13.63
N ALA A 17 9.62 -7.97 13.53
CA ALA A 17 10.95 -8.45 13.19
C ALA A 17 11.53 -9.32 14.33
N GLU A 18 12.34 -10.33 14.01
CA GLU A 18 12.96 -11.25 14.99
C GLU A 18 13.82 -10.52 16.05
N GLY A 19 14.44 -9.39 15.69
CA GLY A 19 15.23 -8.53 16.59
C GLY A 19 14.46 -7.40 17.29
N GLY A 20 13.13 -7.35 17.14
CA GLY A 20 12.32 -6.21 17.53
C GLY A 20 12.19 -5.17 16.42
N GLY A 21 11.12 -4.35 16.50
CA GLY A 21 10.72 -3.46 15.41
C GLY A 21 9.71 -4.11 14.47
N ILE A 22 9.47 -3.45 13.34
CA ILE A 22 8.53 -3.89 12.30
C ILE A 22 9.27 -4.55 11.14
N ASP A 23 8.59 -5.45 10.45
CA ASP A 23 9.04 -6.09 9.22
C ASP A 23 7.90 -6.09 8.20
N LEU A 24 8.27 -6.06 6.92
CA LEU A 24 7.32 -6.09 5.82
C LEU A 24 6.85 -7.52 5.55
N ILE A 25 5.58 -7.69 5.25
CA ILE A 25 5.01 -9.01 4.98
C ILE A 25 5.63 -9.61 3.72
N SER A 26 5.89 -8.80 2.70
CA SER A 26 6.61 -9.25 1.50
C SER A 26 8.03 -9.74 1.78
N HIS A 27 8.74 -9.09 2.73
CA HIS A 27 10.08 -9.49 3.16
C HIS A 27 10.03 -10.82 3.92
N ILE A 28 9.04 -11.01 4.78
CA ILE A 28 8.80 -12.27 5.51
C ILE A 28 8.48 -13.41 4.54
N ILE A 29 7.56 -13.20 3.60
CA ILE A 29 7.22 -14.17 2.55
C ILE A 29 8.48 -14.57 1.78
N THR A 30 9.27 -13.57 1.33
CA THR A 30 10.52 -13.81 0.60
C THR A 30 11.51 -14.62 1.44
N ARG A 31 11.66 -14.28 2.73
CA ARG A 31 12.59 -14.94 3.65
C ARG A 31 12.21 -16.39 3.92
N HIS A 32 10.93 -16.70 4.12
CA HIS A 32 10.48 -18.06 4.46
C HIS A 32 10.33 -18.95 3.22
N LEU A 33 9.79 -18.42 2.13
CA LEU A 33 9.47 -19.19 0.94
C LEU A 33 10.59 -19.21 -0.10
N LYS A 34 11.61 -18.35 0.07
CA LYS A 34 12.76 -18.21 -0.84
C LYS A 34 12.35 -17.95 -2.30
N ILE A 35 11.30 -17.13 -2.47
CA ILE A 35 10.80 -16.68 -3.78
C ILE A 35 10.63 -15.16 -3.78
N PRO A 36 10.73 -14.48 -4.94
CA PRO A 36 10.43 -13.06 -5.03
C PRO A 36 8.98 -12.77 -4.65
N CYS A 37 8.76 -11.70 -3.88
CA CYS A 37 7.42 -11.24 -3.52
C CYS A 37 7.20 -9.80 -4.00
N ALA A 38 6.20 -9.60 -4.86
CA ALA A 38 5.66 -8.27 -5.18
C ALA A 38 4.57 -7.89 -4.16
N VAL A 39 4.05 -6.67 -4.27
CA VAL A 39 2.94 -6.19 -3.45
C VAL A 39 1.87 -5.52 -4.30
N LEU A 40 0.61 -5.56 -3.87
CA LEU A 40 -0.51 -4.84 -4.48
C LEU A 40 -1.26 -4.07 -3.39
N MET A 41 -1.19 -2.75 -3.47
CA MET A 41 -1.84 -1.81 -2.54
C MET A 41 -2.56 -0.72 -3.33
N GLY A 42 -3.68 -0.22 -2.81
CA GLY A 42 -4.49 0.80 -3.49
C GLY A 42 -5.81 1.06 -2.80
N ALA A 43 -6.55 2.06 -3.29
CA ALA A 43 -7.93 2.34 -2.89
C ALA A 43 -8.89 1.31 -3.50
N ASN A 44 -8.98 0.14 -2.86
CA ASN A 44 -9.69 -1.02 -3.39
C ASN A 44 -10.69 -1.59 -2.37
N LEU A 45 -11.79 -0.87 -2.11
CA LEU A 45 -12.89 -1.38 -1.30
C LEU A 45 -13.45 -2.65 -1.94
N ALA A 46 -13.35 -3.77 -1.23
CA ALA A 46 -13.58 -5.10 -1.81
C ALA A 46 -14.97 -5.24 -2.46
N ASN A 47 -16.01 -4.66 -1.86
CA ASN A 47 -17.36 -4.70 -2.39
C ASN A 47 -17.49 -3.91 -3.70
N GLU A 48 -16.89 -2.72 -3.78
CA GLU A 48 -16.93 -1.89 -5.01
C GLU A 48 -16.19 -2.57 -6.16
N VAL A 49 -15.04 -3.21 -5.87
CA VAL A 49 -14.31 -4.00 -6.86
C VAL A 49 -15.16 -5.18 -7.35
N ALA A 50 -15.84 -5.89 -6.44
CA ALA A 50 -16.68 -7.02 -6.79
C ALA A 50 -17.93 -6.62 -7.61
N GLU A 51 -18.44 -5.41 -7.40
CA GLU A 51 -19.55 -4.83 -8.17
C GLU A 51 -19.13 -4.32 -9.56
N GLY A 52 -17.82 -4.31 -9.86
CA GLY A 52 -17.29 -3.82 -11.12
C GLY A 52 -17.24 -2.29 -11.21
N ASN A 53 -17.27 -1.60 -10.07
CA ASN A 53 -17.06 -0.15 -10.02
C ASN A 53 -15.60 0.15 -10.37
N PHE A 54 -15.39 1.29 -11.04
CA PHE A 54 -14.05 1.68 -11.46
C PHE A 54 -13.16 2.00 -10.24
N CYS A 55 -11.99 1.40 -10.17
CA CYS A 55 -10.93 1.78 -9.24
C CYS A 55 -9.53 1.56 -9.83
N GLU A 56 -8.52 2.08 -9.13
CA GLU A 56 -7.11 1.96 -9.51
C GLU A 56 -6.30 1.34 -8.36
N THR A 57 -5.25 0.60 -8.68
CA THR A 57 -4.31 0.03 -7.70
C THR A 57 -2.87 0.19 -8.16
N THR A 58 -1.95 0.07 -7.20
CA THR A 58 -0.52 0.10 -7.44
C THR A 58 0.09 -1.27 -7.12
N ILE A 59 0.88 -1.80 -8.06
CA ILE A 59 1.74 -2.96 -7.83
C ILE A 59 3.17 -2.48 -7.63
N GLY A 60 3.76 -2.82 -6.48
CA GLY A 60 5.18 -2.64 -6.21
C GLY A 60 5.96 -3.88 -6.64
N CYS A 61 6.80 -3.76 -7.66
CA CYS A 61 7.61 -4.87 -8.17
C CYS A 61 8.92 -4.38 -8.79
N THR A 62 10.05 -4.83 -8.26
CA THR A 62 11.39 -4.43 -8.74
C THR A 62 11.79 -5.13 -10.05
N ASP A 63 11.30 -6.34 -10.30
CA ASP A 63 11.53 -7.06 -11.55
C ASP A 63 10.48 -6.68 -12.61
N LYS A 64 10.90 -5.97 -13.66
CA LYS A 64 10.02 -5.51 -14.74
C LYS A 64 9.30 -6.64 -15.47
N LYS A 65 9.90 -7.83 -15.58
CA LYS A 65 9.28 -8.99 -16.22
C LYS A 65 8.12 -9.51 -15.37
N TYR A 66 8.31 -9.61 -14.05
CA TYR A 66 7.25 -10.01 -13.14
C TYR A 66 6.18 -8.93 -13.02
N GLY A 67 6.57 -7.66 -12.94
CA GLY A 67 5.64 -6.53 -12.90
C GLY A 67 4.67 -6.54 -14.09
N LYS A 68 5.16 -6.83 -15.31
CA LYS A 68 4.29 -6.97 -16.48
C LYS A 68 3.32 -8.15 -16.36
N VAL A 69 3.81 -9.32 -15.95
CA VAL A 69 2.96 -10.52 -15.77
C VAL A 69 1.87 -10.27 -14.73
N LEU A 70 2.23 -9.68 -13.59
CA LEU A 70 1.30 -9.37 -12.52
C LEU A 70 0.29 -8.29 -12.94
N ARG A 71 0.75 -7.24 -13.63
CA ARG A 71 -0.16 -6.22 -14.19
C ARG A 71 -1.18 -6.86 -15.13
N ASP A 72 -0.72 -7.64 -16.10
CA ASP A 72 -1.60 -8.25 -17.09
C ASP A 72 -2.55 -9.29 -16.44
N LEU A 73 -2.18 -9.87 -15.29
CA LEU A 73 -3.03 -10.76 -14.50
C LEU A 73 -4.14 -10.03 -13.72
N PHE A 74 -3.83 -8.89 -13.11
CA PHE A 74 -4.79 -8.15 -12.26
C PHE A 74 -5.58 -7.07 -13.01
N GLN A 75 -5.06 -6.57 -14.13
CA GLN A 75 -5.71 -5.52 -14.92
C GLN A 75 -7.08 -6.01 -15.45
N ALA A 76 -8.11 -5.21 -15.23
CA ALA A 76 -9.44 -5.41 -15.79
C ALA A 76 -10.02 -4.08 -16.32
N ASN A 77 -11.19 -4.13 -16.95
CA ASN A 77 -11.86 -2.92 -17.49
C ASN A 77 -12.17 -1.88 -16.40
N HIS A 78 -12.53 -2.33 -15.21
CA HIS A 78 -12.85 -1.49 -14.04
C HIS A 78 -11.75 -1.52 -12.97
N PHE A 79 -10.64 -2.21 -13.20
CA PHE A 79 -9.55 -2.34 -12.24
C PHE A 79 -8.22 -2.01 -12.91
N ARG A 80 -7.79 -0.75 -12.80
CA ARG A 80 -6.58 -0.26 -13.47
C ARG A 80 -5.35 -0.43 -12.58
N VAL A 81 -4.30 -0.99 -13.15
CA VAL A 81 -3.07 -1.32 -12.42
C VAL A 81 -1.92 -0.44 -12.92
N VAL A 82 -1.29 0.28 -11.99
CA VAL A 82 -0.01 0.96 -12.19
C VAL A 82 1.09 0.14 -11.53
N VAL A 83 2.21 -0.09 -12.22
CA VAL A 83 3.36 -0.80 -11.67
C VAL A 83 4.47 0.19 -11.38
N VAL A 84 5.01 0.15 -10.16
CA VAL A 84 6.16 0.92 -9.72
C VAL A 84 7.28 0.01 -9.22
N ASP A 85 8.52 0.49 -9.30
CA ASP A 85 9.73 -0.21 -8.89
C ASP A 85 10.10 0.04 -7.42
N ASP A 86 9.12 0.40 -6.59
CA ASP A 86 9.28 0.81 -5.19
C ASP A 86 8.36 0.00 -4.27
N ALA A 87 8.67 -1.29 -4.12
CA ALA A 87 7.81 -2.25 -3.43
C ALA A 87 7.64 -1.92 -1.94
N ASP A 88 8.71 -1.51 -1.27
CA ASP A 88 8.71 -1.23 0.16
C ASP A 88 7.80 -0.03 0.46
N ALA A 89 7.92 1.08 -0.29
CA ALA A 89 7.06 2.24 -0.08
C ALA A 89 5.59 1.94 -0.38
N VAL A 90 5.29 1.17 -1.43
CA VAL A 90 3.92 0.74 -1.75
C VAL A 90 3.30 -0.04 -0.58
N GLU A 91 4.03 -1.00 -0.01
CA GLU A 91 3.57 -1.82 1.11
C GLU A 91 3.38 -1.00 2.39
N VAL A 92 4.36 -0.15 2.73
CA VAL A 92 4.33 0.71 3.90
C VAL A 92 3.15 1.69 3.84
N CYS A 93 2.85 2.24 2.66
CA CYS A 93 1.68 3.12 2.50
C CYS A 93 0.38 2.41 2.86
N GLY A 94 0.18 1.18 2.36
CA GLY A 94 -1.00 0.37 2.66
C GLY A 94 -1.13 0.01 4.15
N ALA A 95 -0.01 -0.12 4.87
CA ALA A 95 0.00 -0.39 6.30
C ALA A 95 -0.27 0.87 7.15
N LEU A 96 0.46 1.96 6.92
CA LEU A 96 0.41 3.17 7.74
C LEU A 96 -0.90 3.96 7.59
N LYS A 97 -1.54 3.90 6.41
CA LYS A 97 -2.81 4.61 6.18
C LYS A 97 -3.88 4.25 7.21
N ASN A 98 -3.89 3.02 7.74
CA ASN A 98 -4.85 2.59 8.75
C ASN A 98 -4.68 3.35 10.07
N ILE A 99 -3.44 3.73 10.42
CA ILE A 99 -3.16 4.53 11.62
C ILE A 99 -3.74 5.93 11.45
N VAL A 100 -3.55 6.54 10.27
CA VAL A 100 -4.11 7.86 9.95
C VAL A 100 -5.64 7.82 9.91
N ALA A 101 -6.22 6.75 9.36
CA ALA A 101 -7.66 6.54 9.33
C ALA A 101 -8.28 6.44 10.73
N CYS A 102 -7.62 5.77 11.68
CA CYS A 102 -8.04 5.82 13.09
C CYS A 102 -8.07 7.25 13.63
N GLY A 103 -7.05 8.05 13.32
CA GLY A 103 -7.00 9.47 13.67
C GLY A 103 -8.15 10.27 13.04
N ALA A 104 -8.45 10.05 11.76
CA ALA A 104 -9.59 10.66 11.07
C ALA A 104 -10.94 10.25 11.70
N GLY A 105 -11.09 8.99 12.10
CA GLY A 105 -12.28 8.51 12.81
C GLY A 105 -12.46 9.15 14.19
N PHE A 106 -11.37 9.52 14.89
CA PHE A 106 -11.49 10.33 16.11
C PHE A 106 -12.02 11.74 15.84
N VAL A 107 -11.62 12.36 14.73
CA VAL A 107 -12.15 13.66 14.30
C VAL A 107 -13.66 13.57 14.06
N ASP A 108 -14.13 12.50 13.43
CA ASP A 108 -15.56 12.24 13.23
C ASP A 108 -16.29 12.04 14.55
N GLY A 109 -15.76 11.19 15.43
CA GLY A 109 -16.34 10.93 16.75
C GLY A 109 -16.44 12.18 17.62
N LEU A 110 -15.47 13.10 17.49
CA LEU A 110 -15.45 14.39 18.17
C LEU A 110 -16.20 15.51 17.43
N LYS A 111 -16.75 15.24 16.23
CA LYS A 111 -17.51 16.18 15.40
C LYS A 111 -16.74 17.49 15.10
N LEU A 112 -15.43 17.41 14.85
CA LEU A 112 -14.56 18.58 14.64
C LEU A 112 -14.59 19.12 13.20
N GLY A 113 -15.34 18.47 12.30
CA GLY A 113 -15.59 18.90 10.93
C GLY A 113 -14.48 18.59 9.92
N ASP A 114 -14.80 18.79 8.65
CA ASP A 114 -13.98 18.31 7.52
C ASP A 114 -12.63 19.01 7.41
N ASN A 115 -12.52 20.28 7.81
CA ASN A 115 -11.24 21.00 7.79
C ASN A 115 -10.22 20.37 8.75
N THR A 116 -10.67 19.97 9.94
CA THR A 116 -9.82 19.26 10.91
C THR A 116 -9.43 17.88 10.36
N LYS A 117 -10.38 17.16 9.75
CA LYS A 117 -10.12 15.86 9.14
C LYS A 117 -9.09 15.97 8.01
N ALA A 118 -9.24 16.94 7.12
CA ALA A 118 -8.29 17.21 6.05
C ALA A 118 -6.88 17.54 6.57
N ALA A 119 -6.79 18.30 7.67
CA ALA A 119 -5.51 18.58 8.33
C ALA A 119 -4.86 17.30 8.88
N VAL A 120 -5.63 16.39 9.50
CA VAL A 120 -5.16 15.09 9.98
C VAL A 120 -4.67 14.21 8.82
N ILE A 121 -5.43 14.12 7.73
CA ILE A 121 -5.03 13.35 6.54
C ILE A 121 -3.71 13.90 5.97
N ARG A 122 -3.61 15.22 5.80
CA ARG A 122 -2.40 15.87 5.26
C ARG A 122 -1.17 15.63 6.15
N LEU A 123 -1.32 15.79 7.47
CA LEU A 123 -0.24 15.53 8.43
C LEU A 123 0.15 14.06 8.46
N GLY A 124 -0.83 13.16 8.44
CA GLY A 124 -0.61 11.71 8.34
C GLY A 124 0.17 11.32 7.09
N LEU A 125 -0.17 11.88 5.92
CA LEU A 125 0.59 11.66 4.69
C LEU A 125 2.05 12.12 4.82
N MET A 126 2.29 13.28 5.44
CA MET A 126 3.66 13.77 5.69
C MET A 126 4.44 12.86 6.64
N GLU A 127 3.79 12.31 7.65
CA GLU A 127 4.40 11.33 8.56
C GLU A 127 4.69 10.00 7.86
N MET A 128 3.79 9.53 6.98
CA MET A 128 4.02 8.35 6.14
C MET A 128 5.25 8.52 5.24
N ILE A 129 5.37 9.67 4.56
CA ILE A 129 6.53 10.00 3.72
C ILE A 129 7.81 9.99 4.57
N ARG A 130 7.79 10.67 5.73
CA ARG A 130 8.93 10.73 6.64
C ARG A 130 9.31 9.37 7.19
N PHE A 131 8.33 8.52 7.50
CA PHE A 131 8.57 7.17 8.00
C PHE A 131 9.32 6.34 6.96
N VAL A 132 8.84 6.34 5.72
CA VAL A 132 9.49 5.62 4.61
C VAL A 132 10.90 6.18 4.35
N ASP A 133 11.09 7.50 4.33
CA ASP A 133 12.41 8.10 4.14
C ASP A 133 13.44 7.68 5.21
N VAL A 134 12.99 7.52 6.46
CA VAL A 134 13.85 7.12 7.59
C VAL A 134 14.13 5.62 7.61
N PHE A 135 13.11 4.77 7.39
CA PHE A 135 13.21 3.32 7.59
C PHE A 135 13.46 2.53 6.29
N TYR A 136 13.10 3.10 5.14
CA TYR A 136 13.23 2.50 3.80
C TYR A 136 13.82 3.53 2.81
N PRO A 137 15.07 3.98 3.05
CA PRO A 137 15.69 5.04 2.26
C PRO A 137 15.86 4.63 0.79
N GLY A 138 15.72 5.58 -0.13
CA GLY A 138 15.78 5.36 -1.58
C GLY A 138 14.42 5.24 -2.26
N SER A 139 13.34 5.25 -1.48
CA SER A 139 11.96 5.33 -1.96
C SER A 139 11.69 6.65 -2.71
N LYS A 140 10.74 6.64 -3.65
CA LYS A 140 10.43 7.80 -4.49
C LYS A 140 9.22 8.55 -3.96
N LEU A 141 9.32 9.88 -3.88
CA LEU A 141 8.19 10.72 -3.48
C LEU A 141 6.97 10.54 -4.40
N SER A 142 7.20 10.22 -5.69
CA SER A 142 6.13 9.92 -6.65
C SER A 142 5.24 8.75 -6.22
N THR A 143 5.79 7.76 -5.49
CA THR A 143 5.04 6.58 -5.02
C THR A 143 3.86 6.95 -4.11
N PHE A 144 3.98 8.05 -3.35
CA PHE A 144 2.90 8.52 -2.47
C PHE A 144 1.73 9.18 -3.23
N PHE A 145 1.95 9.58 -4.48
CA PHE A 145 0.92 10.12 -5.36
C PHE A 145 0.22 9.04 -6.19
N GLU A 146 0.67 7.79 -6.11
CA GLU A 146 0.00 6.63 -6.68
C GLU A 146 -1.19 6.19 -5.82
N SER A 147 -2.01 5.26 -6.34
CA SER A 147 -3.20 4.76 -5.63
C SER A 147 -2.89 4.19 -4.24
N CYS A 148 -1.74 3.53 -4.05
CA CYS A 148 -1.34 3.00 -2.74
C CYS A 148 -1.12 4.06 -1.66
N GLY A 149 -0.82 5.31 -2.04
CA GLY A 149 -0.54 6.40 -1.12
C GLY A 149 -1.78 7.25 -0.87
N VAL A 150 -1.86 8.38 -1.57
CA VAL A 150 -2.89 9.40 -1.34
C VAL A 150 -4.32 8.87 -1.56
N ALA A 151 -4.56 8.03 -2.57
CA ALA A 151 -5.91 7.55 -2.85
C ALA A 151 -6.41 6.59 -1.76
N ASP A 152 -5.65 5.55 -1.41
CA ASP A 152 -6.03 4.60 -0.35
C ASP A 152 -6.19 5.30 1.00
N LEU A 153 -5.33 6.29 1.28
CA LEU A 153 -5.43 7.13 2.46
C LEU A 153 -6.76 7.89 2.51
N ILE A 154 -7.10 8.60 1.44
CA ILE A 154 -8.36 9.38 1.37
C ILE A 154 -9.55 8.44 1.51
N THR A 155 -9.64 7.38 0.70
CA THR A 155 -10.78 6.45 0.72
C THR A 155 -10.95 5.74 2.06
N THR A 156 -9.88 5.55 2.85
CA THR A 156 -10.00 4.93 4.18
C THR A 156 -10.41 5.93 5.26
N CYS A 157 -10.10 7.23 5.10
CA CYS A 157 -10.43 8.26 6.10
C CYS A 157 -11.86 8.81 6.00
N TYR A 158 -12.63 8.39 4.99
CA TYR A 158 -14.03 8.75 4.76
C TYR A 158 -14.90 7.50 4.73
#